data_AF-A0A7T2DCV2-F1
#
_entry.id   AF-A0A7T2DCV2-F1
#
_cell.length_a   1.000
_cell.length_b   1.000
_cell.length_c   1.000
_cell.angle_alpha   90.00
_cell.angle_beta   90.00
_cell.angle_gamma   90.00
#
_symmetry.space_group_name_H-M   'P 1'
#
loop_
_entity.id
_entity.type
_entity.pdbx_description
1 polymer ?
#
loop_
_entity_poly.entity_id
_entity_poly.type
_entity_poly.pdbx_seq_one_letter_code
_entity_poly.pdbx_strand_id
1 'polypeptide(L)'
;MTQTLGPVMLDLEGTALRKEERALLKRPEVGGVILFSRNVENARQVRELCDAIRRVRPELLLAIDQEGGRVQRLREGVTRLPAMGRIGRDYAVAPEVTLRLCLDAGWLLGMEMAACGLDLSFAPVLDVDVGLSSVIGDRSFSSDPQAVAAMAGAFVSGLHEAGMAAVGKHFPGHGGVAADSHLELPVDERPLEALRRHDLVPFAELAGRLDGVMPAHVIYSAFDSRPAGFSTSWLGLLRESLGFKGAIFSDDLGMAGAGFAGAPGERAMAALSAGCDMVLVCNDRAAALEVLDACQGRTTRLTARLRYGRARPDIEALEALGRWRRVHARLEAMATL
;
A
#
# COMPACT_ATOMS: atom_id res chain seq x y z
N MET A 1 -10.52 21.32 -13.79
CA MET A 1 -11.30 20.09 -13.99
C MET A 1 -10.62 18.99 -13.21
N THR A 2 -11.29 18.33 -12.25
CA THR A 2 -10.69 17.23 -11.47
C THR A 2 -10.48 16.03 -12.39
N GLN A 3 -9.22 15.74 -12.70
CA GLN A 3 -8.80 14.65 -13.57
C GLN A 3 -9.26 13.31 -12.97
N THR A 4 -9.93 12.48 -13.76
CA THR A 4 -10.28 11.11 -13.40
C THR A 4 -9.19 10.16 -13.88
N LEU A 5 -8.97 9.06 -13.17
CA LEU A 5 -8.06 7.99 -13.57
C LEU A 5 -8.85 6.74 -13.93
N GLY A 6 -8.28 5.92 -14.82
CA GLY A 6 -8.78 4.57 -15.04
C GLY A 6 -8.68 3.71 -13.76
N PRO A 7 -9.47 2.64 -13.65
CA PRO A 7 -9.52 1.85 -12.42
C PRO A 7 -8.42 0.80 -12.32
N VAL A 8 -7.50 0.70 -13.29
CA VAL A 8 -6.50 -0.39 -13.30
C VAL A 8 -5.12 0.14 -12.93
N MET A 9 -4.51 -0.48 -11.93
CA MET A 9 -3.08 -0.39 -11.64
C MET A 9 -2.41 -1.69 -12.08
N LEU A 10 -1.37 -1.56 -12.89
CA LEU A 10 -0.58 -2.68 -13.42
C LEU A 10 0.91 -2.45 -13.19
N ASP A 11 1.75 -3.40 -13.59
CA ASP A 11 3.19 -3.30 -13.45
C ASP A 11 3.96 -3.36 -14.78
N LEU A 12 5.27 -3.20 -14.66
CA LEU A 12 6.22 -3.23 -15.77
C LEU A 12 7.12 -4.46 -15.70
N GLU A 13 7.70 -4.82 -16.83
CA GLU A 13 8.53 -6.04 -16.95
C GLU A 13 10.00 -5.83 -16.56
N GLY A 14 10.52 -4.60 -16.56
CA GLY A 14 11.92 -4.34 -16.25
C GLY A 14 12.20 -2.94 -15.73
N THR A 15 13.47 -2.54 -15.76
CA THR A 15 13.99 -1.30 -15.18
C THR A 15 13.89 -0.09 -16.12
N ALA A 16 13.43 -0.30 -17.36
CA ALA A 16 13.20 0.76 -18.33
C ALA A 16 11.88 0.55 -19.08
N LEU A 17 11.22 1.65 -19.43
CA LEU A 17 9.93 1.62 -20.11
C LEU A 17 10.05 1.18 -21.57
N ARG A 18 9.51 -0.01 -21.88
CA ARG A 18 9.55 -0.63 -23.21
C ARG A 18 8.54 -0.01 -24.17
N LYS A 19 8.69 -0.27 -25.48
CA LYS A 19 7.84 0.32 -26.53
C LYS A 19 6.37 -0.12 -26.39
N GLU A 20 6.15 -1.39 -26.10
CA GLU A 20 4.84 -2.02 -25.92
C GLU A 20 4.14 -1.44 -24.69
N GLU A 21 4.90 -1.22 -23.61
CA GLU A 21 4.40 -0.61 -22.38
C GLU A 21 4.01 0.85 -22.60
N ARG A 22 4.72 1.61 -23.45
CA ARG A 22 4.30 2.98 -23.81
C ARG A 22 2.93 2.99 -24.50
N ALA A 23 2.62 1.98 -25.31
CA ALA A 23 1.30 1.87 -25.94
C ALA A 23 0.25 1.46 -24.89
N LEU A 24 0.58 0.50 -24.02
CA LEU A 24 -0.28 0.05 -22.93
C LEU A 24 -0.69 1.19 -21.99
N LEU A 25 0.28 1.98 -21.51
CA LEU A 25 0.03 3.07 -20.57
C LEU A 25 -0.87 4.17 -21.16
N LYS A 26 -0.97 4.29 -22.49
CA LYS A 26 -1.88 5.26 -23.13
C LYS A 26 -3.35 4.87 -23.03
N ARG A 27 -3.67 3.62 -22.69
CA ARG A 27 -5.06 3.19 -22.49
C ARG A 27 -5.72 4.00 -21.36
N PRO A 28 -6.95 4.52 -21.55
CA PRO A 28 -7.63 5.31 -20.52
C PRO A 28 -7.90 4.54 -19.22
N GLU A 29 -8.05 3.22 -19.31
CA GLU A 29 -8.34 2.34 -18.17
C GLU A 29 -7.14 2.17 -17.22
N VAL A 30 -5.93 2.45 -17.72
CA VAL A 30 -4.73 2.51 -16.87
C VAL A 30 -4.78 3.79 -16.04
N GLY A 31 -4.92 3.63 -14.73
CA GLY A 31 -4.86 4.73 -13.76
C GLY A 31 -3.57 4.76 -12.97
N GLY A 32 -2.83 3.65 -12.88
CA GLY A 32 -1.59 3.62 -12.14
C GLY A 32 -0.60 2.55 -12.58
N VAL A 33 0.63 2.72 -12.11
CA VAL A 33 1.73 1.76 -12.27
C VAL A 33 2.32 1.48 -10.89
N ILE A 34 2.43 0.21 -10.53
CA ILE A 34 3.16 -0.23 -9.33
C ILE A 34 4.52 -0.81 -9.73
N LEU A 35 5.57 -0.42 -9.01
CA LEU A 35 6.93 -0.92 -9.20
C LEU A 35 7.27 -2.01 -8.18
N PHE A 36 7.91 -3.07 -8.66
CA PHE A 36 8.47 -4.15 -7.86
C PHE A 36 10.00 -4.16 -7.92
N SER A 37 10.65 -5.03 -7.14
CA SER A 37 12.13 -5.15 -7.13
C SER A 37 12.73 -5.39 -8.52
N ARG A 38 12.04 -6.07 -9.43
CA ARG A 38 12.50 -6.25 -10.82
C ARG A 38 12.54 -4.97 -11.67
N ASN A 39 11.89 -3.91 -11.20
CA ASN A 39 11.84 -2.60 -11.87
C ASN A 39 12.86 -1.61 -11.29
N VAL A 40 13.61 -2.03 -10.28
CA VAL A 40 14.40 -1.15 -9.42
C VAL A 40 15.86 -1.60 -9.37
N GLU A 41 16.75 -0.70 -9.74
CA GLU A 41 18.19 -0.82 -9.55
C GLU A 41 18.65 0.11 -8.42
N ASN A 42 18.38 1.41 -8.55
CA ASN A 42 18.70 2.44 -7.55
C ASN A 42 17.78 3.66 -7.68
N ALA A 43 17.88 4.60 -6.74
CA ALA A 43 17.00 5.77 -6.67
C ALA A 43 17.00 6.62 -7.94
N ARG A 44 18.17 6.78 -8.59
CA ARG A 44 18.32 7.55 -9.84
C ARG A 44 17.62 6.87 -11.01
N GLN A 45 17.85 5.57 -11.19
CA GLN A 45 17.17 4.80 -12.23
C GLN A 45 15.64 4.81 -12.04
N VAL A 46 15.14 4.69 -10.80
CA VAL A 46 13.70 4.78 -10.52
C VAL A 46 13.13 6.15 -10.88
N ARG A 47 13.86 7.22 -10.58
CA ARG A 47 13.46 8.58 -11.00
C ARG A 47 13.35 8.70 -12.51
N GLU A 48 14.34 8.21 -13.26
CA GLU A 48 14.32 8.21 -14.72
C GLU A 48 13.16 7.39 -15.30
N LEU A 49 12.86 6.23 -14.69
CA LEU A 49 11.71 5.40 -15.06
C LEU A 49 10.39 6.14 -14.81
N CYS A 50 10.22 6.76 -13.64
CA CYS A 50 9.03 7.56 -13.32
C CYS A 50 8.85 8.73 -14.30
N ASP A 51 9.93 9.44 -14.63
CA ASP A 51 9.91 10.53 -15.62
C ASP A 51 9.57 10.00 -17.02
N ALA A 52 10.07 8.81 -17.40
CA ALA A 52 9.70 8.16 -18.65
C ALA A 52 8.21 7.81 -18.74
N ILE A 53 7.62 7.32 -17.65
CA ILE A 53 6.18 7.03 -17.55
C ILE A 53 5.38 8.34 -17.67
N ARG A 54 5.77 9.38 -16.93
CA ARG A 54 5.05 10.68 -16.94
C ARG A 54 5.12 11.43 -18.26
N ARG A 55 6.20 11.24 -19.05
CA ARG A 55 6.26 11.72 -20.43
C ARG A 55 5.22 11.07 -21.34
N VAL A 56 4.78 9.86 -21.02
CA VAL A 56 3.71 9.16 -21.76
C VAL A 56 2.34 9.56 -21.25
N ARG A 57 2.14 9.54 -19.92
CA ARG A 57 0.89 9.94 -19.25
C ARG A 57 1.21 10.61 -17.91
N PRO A 58 1.17 11.95 -17.82
CA PRO A 58 1.62 12.69 -16.63
C PRO A 58 0.75 12.46 -15.39
N GLU A 59 -0.49 12.03 -15.57
CA GLU A 59 -1.48 11.88 -14.51
C GLU A 59 -1.48 10.53 -13.80
N LEU A 60 -0.79 9.51 -14.35
CA LEU A 60 -0.76 8.18 -13.76
C LEU A 60 -0.24 8.21 -12.33
N LEU A 61 -0.90 7.43 -11.48
CA LEU A 61 -0.48 7.19 -10.11
C LEU A 61 0.70 6.21 -10.11
N LEU A 62 1.85 6.61 -9.61
CA LEU A 62 3.04 5.75 -9.53
C LEU A 62 3.23 5.27 -8.08
N ALA A 63 3.24 3.97 -7.88
CA ALA A 63 3.26 3.35 -6.56
C ALA A 63 4.43 2.37 -6.39
N ILE A 64 4.78 2.12 -5.14
CA ILE A 64 5.73 1.08 -4.74
C ILE A 64 5.28 0.50 -3.40
N ASP A 65 5.83 -0.65 -3.03
CA ASP A 65 5.64 -1.26 -1.71
C ASP A 65 6.91 -1.13 -0.87
N GLN A 66 7.09 -0.02 -0.14
CA GLN A 66 8.37 0.39 0.48
C GLN A 66 8.31 0.36 2.02
N GLU A 67 7.77 -0.69 2.59
CA GLU A 67 7.45 -0.81 4.03
C GLU A 67 8.64 -1.17 4.94
N GLY A 68 9.87 -0.95 4.48
CA GLY A 68 11.08 -1.37 5.18
C GLY A 68 11.25 -2.89 5.28
N GLY A 69 12.22 -3.29 6.09
CA GLY A 69 12.54 -4.70 6.38
C GLY A 69 12.64 -5.56 5.12
N ARG A 70 12.03 -6.73 5.16
CA ARG A 70 12.03 -7.69 4.04
C ARG A 70 11.24 -7.23 2.81
N VAL A 71 10.30 -6.30 2.96
CA VAL A 71 9.41 -5.83 1.88
C VAL A 71 10.06 -4.75 1.03
N GLN A 72 10.97 -3.96 1.62
CA GLN A 72 11.62 -2.82 0.94
C GLN A 72 12.19 -3.19 -0.44
N ARG A 73 11.60 -2.62 -1.49
CA ARG A 73 11.96 -2.89 -2.90
C ARG A 73 13.18 -2.07 -3.35
N LEU A 74 13.16 -0.76 -3.10
CA LEU A 74 14.26 0.15 -3.43
C LEU A 74 15.22 0.25 -2.25
N ARG A 75 16.49 -0.14 -2.42
CA ARG A 75 17.48 -0.16 -1.33
C ARG A 75 18.72 0.67 -1.59
N GLU A 76 19.08 0.91 -2.85
CA GLU A 76 20.24 1.68 -3.22
C GLU A 76 19.86 3.13 -3.53
N GLY A 77 20.56 4.09 -2.92
CA GLY A 77 20.29 5.52 -3.05
C GLY A 77 19.12 6.04 -2.19
N VAL A 78 18.63 5.23 -1.26
CA VAL A 78 17.61 5.59 -0.25
C VAL A 78 17.98 4.96 1.09
N THR A 79 17.29 5.36 2.16
CA THR A 79 17.48 4.76 3.49
C THR A 79 17.03 3.30 3.50
N ARG A 80 17.84 2.39 4.04
CA ARG A 80 17.39 1.06 4.47
C ARG A 80 16.53 1.22 5.71
N LEU A 81 15.24 1.02 5.54
CA LEU A 81 14.25 1.13 6.59
C LEU A 81 14.19 -0.18 7.38
N PRO A 82 14.26 -0.15 8.72
CA PRO A 82 14.01 -1.32 9.53
C PRO A 82 12.55 -1.77 9.39
N ALA A 83 12.27 -3.03 9.73
CA ALA A 83 10.90 -3.52 9.83
C ALA A 83 10.12 -2.73 10.90
N MET A 84 8.82 -2.52 10.71
CA MET A 84 8.02 -1.67 11.60
C MET A 84 7.96 -2.22 13.04
N GLY A 85 7.95 -3.55 13.22
CA GLY A 85 8.01 -4.17 14.55
C GLY A 85 9.31 -3.89 15.29
N ARG A 86 10.38 -3.59 14.55
CA ARG A 86 11.63 -3.14 15.15
C ARG A 86 11.58 -1.66 15.57
N ILE A 87 10.94 -0.82 14.75
CA ILE A 87 10.70 0.58 15.14
C ILE A 87 9.83 0.62 16.40
N GLY A 88 8.80 -0.23 16.46
CA GLY A 88 7.83 -0.27 17.56
C GLY A 88 8.28 -1.00 18.83
N ARG A 89 9.44 -1.67 18.82
CA ARG A 89 9.90 -2.55 19.90
C ARG A 89 9.87 -1.89 21.29
N ASP A 90 10.28 -0.63 21.38
CA ASP A 90 10.45 0.07 22.65
C ASP A 90 9.21 0.90 23.03
N TYR A 91 8.07 0.72 22.35
CA TYR A 91 6.86 1.51 22.59
C TYR A 91 6.37 1.41 24.04
N ALA A 92 6.42 0.22 24.65
CA ALA A 92 5.94 0.00 26.02
C ALA A 92 6.79 0.73 27.08
N VAL A 93 8.06 1.01 26.79
CA VAL A 93 9.01 1.63 27.74
C VAL A 93 9.30 3.09 27.44
N ALA A 94 9.18 3.52 26.18
CA ALA A 94 9.47 4.87 25.73
C ALA A 94 8.48 5.33 24.62
N PRO A 95 7.19 5.44 24.93
CA PRO A 95 6.15 5.65 23.91
C PRO A 95 6.36 6.94 23.12
N GLU A 96 6.70 8.07 23.75
CA GLU A 96 6.89 9.35 23.05
C GLU A 96 8.08 9.31 22.08
N VAL A 97 9.17 8.64 22.47
CA VAL A 97 10.36 8.48 21.63
C VAL A 97 10.06 7.58 20.43
N THR A 98 9.34 6.49 20.66
CA THR A 98 8.93 5.54 19.62
C THR A 98 7.95 6.18 18.65
N LEU A 99 6.93 6.90 19.13
CA LEU A 99 5.99 7.65 18.28
C LEU A 99 6.71 8.69 17.43
N ARG A 100 7.69 9.41 18.01
CA ARG A 100 8.49 10.36 17.24
C ARG A 100 9.30 9.67 16.14
N LEU A 101 9.86 8.49 16.43
CA LEU A 101 10.57 7.71 15.44
C LEU A 101 9.66 7.21 14.32
N CYS A 102 8.45 6.74 14.62
CA CYS A 102 7.46 6.37 13.61
C CYS A 102 7.09 7.56 12.71
N LEU A 103 6.86 8.73 13.30
CA LEU A 103 6.59 9.96 12.56
C LEU A 103 7.76 10.35 11.65
N ASP A 104 8.98 10.30 12.15
CA ASP A 104 10.18 10.61 11.37
C ASP A 104 10.43 9.57 10.26
N ALA A 105 10.14 8.29 10.50
CA ALA A 105 10.23 7.23 9.49
C ALA A 105 9.20 7.42 8.37
N GLY A 106 7.94 7.73 8.70
CA GLY A 106 6.91 8.04 7.70
C GLY A 106 7.27 9.27 6.87
N TRP A 107 7.78 10.33 7.51
CA TRP A 107 8.24 11.52 6.83
C TRP A 107 9.42 11.24 5.88
N LEU A 108 10.43 10.50 6.35
CA LEU A 108 11.59 10.15 5.55
C LEU A 108 11.18 9.30 4.34
N LEU A 109 10.35 8.28 4.53
CA LEU A 109 9.84 7.44 3.45
C LEU A 109 9.13 8.30 2.39
N GLY A 110 8.22 9.18 2.84
CA GLY A 110 7.49 10.06 1.93
C GLY A 110 8.40 10.98 1.13
N MET A 111 9.42 11.57 1.76
CA MET A 111 10.38 12.45 1.08
C MET A 111 11.23 11.71 0.06
N GLU A 112 11.77 10.54 0.40
CA GLU A 112 12.62 9.75 -0.51
C GLU A 112 11.83 9.20 -1.69
N MET A 113 10.65 8.64 -1.46
CA MET A 113 9.80 8.13 -2.56
C MET A 113 9.32 9.26 -3.47
N ALA A 114 9.02 10.43 -2.89
CA ALA A 114 8.68 11.61 -3.68
C ALA A 114 9.85 12.06 -4.58
N ALA A 115 11.08 12.03 -4.05
CA ALA A 115 12.30 12.35 -4.80
C ALA A 115 12.55 11.39 -5.97
N CYS A 116 12.23 10.11 -5.77
CA CYS A 116 12.26 9.08 -6.82
C CYS A 116 11.10 9.19 -7.83
N GLY A 117 10.19 10.15 -7.71
CA GLY A 117 9.10 10.38 -8.67
C GLY A 117 7.79 9.61 -8.39
N LEU A 118 7.74 8.85 -7.29
CA LEU A 118 6.60 8.02 -6.88
C LEU A 118 5.54 8.84 -6.14
N ASP A 119 4.26 8.59 -6.38
CA ASP A 119 3.15 9.29 -5.73
C ASP A 119 2.85 8.76 -4.33
N LEU A 120 2.94 7.43 -4.15
CA LEU A 120 2.67 6.79 -2.87
C LEU A 120 3.53 5.54 -2.68
N SER A 121 3.69 5.17 -1.42
CA SER A 121 4.02 3.80 -1.02
C SER A 121 2.78 3.16 -0.41
N PHE A 122 2.54 1.88 -0.67
CA PHE A 122 1.49 1.12 0.01
C PHE A 122 1.88 0.86 1.47
N ALA A 123 1.72 1.88 2.32
CA ALA A 123 2.08 1.88 3.73
C ALA A 123 1.15 2.83 4.51
N PRO A 124 0.90 2.58 5.81
CA PRO A 124 1.53 1.53 6.63
C PRO A 124 0.72 0.21 6.70
N VAL A 125 1.41 -0.86 7.10
CA VAL A 125 0.76 -2.05 7.68
C VAL A 125 0.03 -1.66 8.98
N LEU A 126 -1.23 -2.07 9.06
CA LEU A 126 -2.14 -1.90 10.20
C LEU A 126 -2.55 -3.23 10.82
N ASP A 127 -2.08 -4.35 10.27
CA ASP A 127 -2.32 -5.68 10.81
C ASP A 127 -1.74 -5.81 12.23
N VAL A 128 -2.48 -6.47 13.11
CA VAL A 128 -2.03 -6.78 14.48
C VAL A 128 -1.63 -8.25 14.53
N ASP A 129 -0.34 -8.53 14.52
CA ASP A 129 0.18 -9.90 14.57
C ASP A 129 0.65 -10.28 15.98
N VAL A 130 0.15 -11.42 16.44
CA VAL A 130 0.50 -12.05 17.72
C VAL A 130 1.55 -13.17 17.57
N GLY A 131 2.22 -13.23 16.41
CA GLY A 131 3.22 -14.24 16.06
C GLY A 131 2.64 -15.46 15.33
N LEU A 132 1.45 -15.32 14.76
CA LEU A 132 0.75 -16.39 14.05
C LEU A 132 1.01 -16.31 12.54
N SER A 133 1.03 -15.10 11.98
CA SER A 133 1.08 -14.91 10.53
C SER A 133 2.50 -15.00 9.97
N SER A 134 2.71 -15.87 8.98
CA SER A 134 3.96 -15.90 8.20
C SER A 134 4.12 -14.70 7.26
N VAL A 135 3.01 -14.03 6.92
CA VAL A 135 2.95 -12.91 5.96
C VAL A 135 3.14 -11.56 6.66
N ILE A 136 2.65 -11.40 7.89
CA ILE A 136 2.79 -10.14 8.64
C ILE A 136 4.10 -10.14 9.42
N GLY A 137 4.21 -10.92 10.50
CA GLY A 137 5.42 -11.01 11.32
C GLY A 137 5.93 -9.64 11.74
N ASP A 138 7.21 -9.38 11.45
CA ASP A 138 7.91 -8.14 11.77
C ASP A 138 7.43 -6.89 11.00
N ARG A 139 6.51 -7.06 10.04
CA ARG A 139 5.83 -5.95 9.36
C ARG A 139 4.81 -5.25 10.25
N SER A 140 4.23 -5.95 11.24
CA SER A 140 3.38 -5.31 12.23
C SER A 140 4.20 -4.43 13.17
N PHE A 141 3.68 -3.29 13.59
CA PHE A 141 4.30 -2.45 14.61
C PHE A 141 4.33 -3.11 16.00
N SER A 142 3.31 -3.90 16.34
CA SER A 142 3.11 -4.50 17.66
C SER A 142 2.09 -5.65 17.60
N SER A 143 2.01 -6.43 18.67
CA SER A 143 0.91 -7.36 18.93
C SER A 143 -0.25 -6.74 19.72
N ASP A 144 -0.09 -5.50 20.23
CA ASP A 144 -1.16 -4.73 20.89
C ASP A 144 -1.87 -3.82 19.86
N PRO A 145 -3.19 -4.00 19.63
CA PRO A 145 -3.94 -3.18 18.68
C PRO A 145 -3.87 -1.67 18.94
N GLN A 146 -3.85 -1.24 20.20
CA GLN A 146 -3.80 0.18 20.55
C GLN A 146 -2.41 0.76 20.25
N ALA A 147 -1.36 -0.01 20.54
CA ALA A 147 0.00 0.34 20.18
C ALA A 147 0.18 0.44 18.65
N VAL A 148 -0.39 -0.49 17.88
CA VAL A 148 -0.40 -0.41 16.40
C VAL A 148 -1.11 0.86 15.92
N ALA A 149 -2.31 1.16 16.44
CA ALA A 149 -3.06 2.36 16.08
C ALA A 149 -2.26 3.64 16.35
N ALA A 150 -1.62 3.74 17.52
CA ALA A 150 -0.82 4.92 17.90
C ALA A 150 0.42 5.08 17.01
N MET A 151 1.20 4.01 16.82
CA MET A 151 2.44 4.03 16.05
C MET A 151 2.21 4.23 14.56
N ALA A 152 1.26 3.50 13.97
CA ALA A 152 0.87 3.69 12.59
C ALA A 152 0.25 5.07 12.38
N GLY A 153 -0.52 5.58 13.36
CA GLY A 153 -1.02 6.95 13.36
C GLY A 153 0.10 7.99 13.29
N ALA A 154 1.19 7.81 14.06
CA ALA A 154 2.35 8.69 13.97
C ALA A 154 3.04 8.60 12.59
N PHE A 155 3.16 7.39 12.04
CA PHE A 155 3.70 7.15 10.70
C PHE A 155 2.88 7.82 9.59
N VAL A 156 1.55 7.71 9.65
CA VAL A 156 0.60 8.40 8.75
C VAL A 156 0.81 9.92 8.80
N SER A 157 0.94 10.49 10.00
CA SER A 157 1.26 11.91 10.16
C SER A 157 2.59 12.29 9.49
N GLY A 158 3.60 11.42 9.56
CA GLY A 158 4.87 11.61 8.86
C GLY A 158 4.71 11.64 7.34
N LEU A 159 4.00 10.67 6.77
CA LEU A 159 3.71 10.64 5.33
C LEU A 159 2.99 11.92 4.87
N HIS A 160 1.96 12.34 5.60
CA HIS A 160 1.23 13.57 5.33
C HIS A 160 2.10 14.83 5.46
N GLU A 161 2.98 14.88 6.45
CA GLU A 161 3.95 15.97 6.61
C GLU A 161 4.88 16.08 5.39
N ALA A 162 5.31 14.93 4.85
CA ALA A 162 6.06 14.86 3.61
C ALA A 162 5.21 15.16 2.35
N GLY A 163 3.88 15.14 2.45
CA GLY A 163 2.94 15.38 1.34
C GLY A 163 2.55 14.12 0.56
N MET A 164 2.85 12.94 1.10
CA MET A 164 2.50 11.64 0.53
C MET A 164 1.23 11.09 1.17
N ALA A 165 0.39 10.45 0.35
CA ALA A 165 -0.83 9.77 0.80
C ALA A 165 -0.50 8.52 1.62
N ALA A 166 -1.33 8.21 2.62
CA ALA A 166 -1.20 7.00 3.43
C ALA A 166 -2.24 5.94 3.02
N VAL A 167 -1.76 4.71 2.77
CA VAL A 167 -2.60 3.57 2.36
C VAL A 167 -2.48 2.45 3.39
N GLY A 168 -3.49 2.30 4.24
CA GLY A 168 -3.51 1.29 5.30
C GLY A 168 -3.84 -0.10 4.77
N LYS A 169 -3.14 -1.14 5.26
CA LYS A 169 -3.36 -2.53 4.83
C LYS A 169 -3.06 -3.55 5.94
N HIS A 170 -3.66 -4.74 5.96
CA HIS A 170 -4.63 -5.27 4.99
C HIS A 170 -6.01 -5.38 5.66
N PHE A 171 -6.98 -4.55 5.27
CA PHE A 171 -8.28 -4.47 5.95
C PHE A 171 -9.13 -5.75 5.76
N PRO A 172 -9.78 -6.31 6.80
CA PRO A 172 -9.91 -5.84 8.20
C PRO A 172 -8.83 -6.36 9.17
N GLY A 173 -7.79 -7.03 8.67
CA GLY A 173 -6.61 -7.45 9.41
C GLY A 173 -6.19 -8.89 9.08
N HIS A 174 -4.94 -9.09 8.68
CA HIS A 174 -4.36 -10.38 8.28
C HIS A 174 -3.57 -11.07 9.41
N GLY A 175 -3.32 -10.38 10.53
CA GLY A 175 -2.47 -10.90 11.61
C GLY A 175 -3.02 -12.15 12.32
N GLY A 176 -4.34 -12.38 12.26
CA GLY A 176 -5.01 -13.52 12.87
C GLY A 176 -5.00 -14.84 12.09
N VAL A 177 -4.36 -14.89 10.91
CA VAL A 177 -4.28 -16.11 10.09
C VAL A 177 -2.84 -16.52 9.79
N ALA A 178 -2.56 -17.82 9.93
CA ALA A 178 -1.24 -18.40 9.72
C ALA A 178 -0.89 -18.63 8.24
N ALA A 179 -1.90 -19.02 7.45
CA ALA A 179 -1.76 -19.37 6.05
C ALA A 179 -1.35 -18.17 5.20
N ASP A 180 -0.50 -18.44 4.21
CA ASP A 180 -0.06 -17.44 3.25
C ASP A 180 -1.09 -17.28 2.13
N SER A 181 -1.66 -16.08 2.01
CA SER A 181 -2.63 -15.73 0.96
C SER A 181 -2.08 -15.84 -0.47
N HIS A 182 -0.75 -15.95 -0.63
CA HIS A 182 -0.11 -16.24 -1.90
C HIS A 182 -0.22 -17.71 -2.34
N LEU A 183 -0.51 -18.62 -1.41
CA LEU A 183 -0.53 -20.08 -1.65
C LEU A 183 -1.94 -20.68 -1.59
N GLU A 184 -2.73 -20.26 -0.61
CA GLU A 184 -4.12 -20.69 -0.41
C GLU A 184 -4.97 -19.53 0.11
N LEU A 185 -6.29 -19.62 0.01
CA LEU A 185 -7.17 -18.57 0.52
C LEU A 185 -7.37 -18.74 2.03
N PRO A 186 -6.77 -17.90 2.89
CA PRO A 186 -6.85 -18.07 4.33
C PRO A 186 -8.28 -17.79 4.82
N VAL A 187 -8.68 -18.51 5.87
CA VAL A 187 -9.98 -18.32 6.53
C VAL A 187 -9.76 -17.95 7.99
N ASP A 188 -10.37 -16.87 8.42
CA ASP A 188 -10.51 -16.46 9.82
C ASP A 188 -11.95 -16.72 10.27
N GLU A 189 -12.11 -17.62 11.24
CA GLU A 189 -13.43 -18.02 11.74
C GLU A 189 -13.91 -17.19 12.93
N ARG A 190 -13.10 -16.23 13.41
CA ARG A 190 -13.46 -15.42 14.58
C ARG A 190 -14.71 -14.57 14.29
N PRO A 191 -15.61 -14.40 15.27
CA PRO A 191 -16.79 -13.54 15.10
C PRO A 191 -16.38 -12.07 14.95
N LEU A 192 -17.23 -11.28 14.27
CA LEU A 192 -16.98 -9.86 14.00
C LEU A 192 -16.64 -9.07 15.27
N GLU A 193 -17.30 -9.36 16.39
CA GLU A 193 -17.06 -8.71 17.69
C GLU A 193 -15.64 -8.94 18.20
N ALA A 194 -15.03 -10.09 17.91
CA ALA A 194 -13.63 -10.35 18.25
C ALA A 194 -12.69 -9.52 17.38
N LEU A 195 -12.95 -9.46 16.06
CA LEU A 195 -12.19 -8.63 15.13
C LEU A 195 -12.28 -7.14 15.51
N ARG A 196 -13.48 -6.65 15.87
CA ARG A 196 -13.74 -5.26 16.33
C ARG A 196 -12.92 -4.87 17.55
N ARG A 197 -12.65 -5.80 18.45
CA ARG A 197 -11.85 -5.56 19.67
C ARG A 197 -10.35 -5.73 19.47
N HIS A 198 -9.93 -6.19 18.30
CA HIS A 198 -8.54 -6.53 18.02
C HIS A 198 -8.11 -5.98 16.65
N ASP A 199 -8.21 -6.78 15.60
CA ASP A 199 -7.66 -6.48 14.27
C ASP A 199 -8.24 -5.22 13.60
N LEU A 200 -9.51 -4.89 13.88
CA LEU A 200 -10.17 -3.69 13.34
C LEU A 200 -9.82 -2.41 14.11
N VAL A 201 -9.21 -2.49 15.29
CA VAL A 201 -8.93 -1.31 16.13
C VAL A 201 -8.07 -0.29 15.37
N PRO A 202 -6.93 -0.64 14.74
CA PRO A 202 -6.14 0.34 13.99
C PRO A 202 -6.90 0.96 12.82
N PHE A 203 -7.73 0.18 12.11
CA PHE A 203 -8.54 0.68 11.01
C PHE A 203 -9.63 1.65 11.48
N ALA A 204 -10.30 1.34 12.60
CA ALA A 204 -11.32 2.20 13.17
C ALA A 204 -10.74 3.55 13.62
N GLU A 205 -9.61 3.53 14.33
CA GLU A 205 -8.93 4.74 14.83
C GLU A 205 -8.36 5.61 13.69
N LEU A 206 -7.91 4.98 12.59
CA LEU A 206 -7.23 5.67 11.49
C LEU A 206 -8.11 5.92 10.25
N ALA A 207 -9.34 5.42 10.20
CA ALA A 207 -10.22 5.57 9.03
C ALA A 207 -10.41 7.02 8.57
N GLY A 208 -10.46 7.98 9.51
CA GLY A 208 -10.56 9.41 9.21
C GLY A 208 -9.26 10.07 8.74
N ARG A 209 -8.14 9.35 8.80
CA ARG A 209 -6.79 9.85 8.51
C ARG A 209 -6.12 9.13 7.33
N LEU A 210 -6.64 7.98 6.90
CA LEU A 210 -6.12 7.26 5.75
C LEU A 210 -6.66 7.84 4.44
N ASP A 211 -5.80 7.96 3.43
CA ASP A 211 -6.18 8.39 2.09
C ASP A 211 -6.58 7.19 1.22
N GLY A 212 -6.03 6.02 1.51
CA GLY A 212 -6.35 4.75 0.88
C GLY A 212 -6.42 3.59 1.86
N VAL A 213 -7.12 2.52 1.48
CA VAL A 213 -7.07 1.22 2.16
C VAL A 213 -6.93 0.11 1.13
N MET A 214 -6.15 -0.91 1.46
CA MET A 214 -6.08 -2.17 0.71
C MET A 214 -6.64 -3.30 1.60
N PRO A 215 -7.62 -4.08 1.13
CA PRO A 215 -8.20 -5.18 1.87
C PRO A 215 -7.31 -6.42 1.85
N ALA A 216 -7.46 -7.27 2.86
CA ALA A 216 -6.80 -8.57 2.93
C ALA A 216 -7.48 -9.58 2.00
N HIS A 217 -6.67 -10.42 1.40
CA HIS A 217 -7.13 -11.58 0.65
C HIS A 217 -7.45 -12.76 1.59
N VAL A 218 -8.37 -12.55 2.54
CA VAL A 218 -8.77 -13.48 3.61
C VAL A 218 -10.30 -13.55 3.69
N ILE A 219 -10.86 -14.75 3.86
CA ILE A 219 -12.28 -14.96 4.16
C ILE A 219 -12.49 -14.87 5.67
N TYR A 220 -13.48 -14.08 6.10
CA TYR A 220 -13.89 -14.01 7.51
C TYR A 220 -15.26 -14.64 7.65
N SER A 221 -15.28 -15.98 7.78
CA SER A 221 -16.44 -16.83 7.49
C SER A 221 -17.64 -16.56 8.40
N ALA A 222 -17.41 -16.03 9.60
CA ALA A 222 -18.46 -15.64 10.54
C ALA A 222 -19.21 -14.35 10.13
N PHE A 223 -18.69 -13.56 9.19
CA PHE A 223 -19.29 -12.30 8.73
C PHE A 223 -19.66 -12.30 7.24
N ASP A 224 -18.77 -12.78 6.36
CA ASP A 224 -19.03 -12.92 4.92
C ASP A 224 -18.20 -14.08 4.36
N SER A 225 -18.78 -14.85 3.44
CA SER A 225 -18.10 -15.98 2.80
C SER A 225 -17.11 -15.57 1.71
N ARG A 226 -17.11 -14.30 1.31
CA ARG A 226 -16.18 -13.75 0.32
C ARG A 226 -14.97 -13.11 1.01
N PRO A 227 -13.80 -13.08 0.35
CA PRO A 227 -12.66 -12.31 0.84
C PRO A 227 -13.01 -10.83 0.95
N ALA A 228 -12.34 -10.12 1.87
CA ALA A 228 -12.69 -8.74 2.22
C ALA A 228 -12.76 -7.80 0.99
N GLY A 229 -11.84 -7.93 0.04
CA GLY A 229 -11.80 -7.10 -1.18
C GLY A 229 -12.92 -7.37 -2.21
N PHE A 230 -13.70 -8.43 -2.02
CA PHE A 230 -14.83 -8.82 -2.88
C PHE A 230 -16.16 -8.83 -2.13
N SER A 231 -16.14 -8.47 -0.84
CA SER A 231 -17.31 -8.44 0.01
C SER A 231 -17.87 -7.01 0.10
N THR A 232 -19.08 -6.84 -0.44
CA THR A 232 -19.89 -5.63 -0.24
C THR A 232 -20.13 -5.35 1.25
N SER A 233 -20.20 -6.39 2.08
CA SER A 233 -20.41 -6.28 3.53
C SER A 233 -19.18 -5.70 4.22
N TRP A 234 -17.98 -6.19 3.90
CA TRP A 234 -16.73 -5.67 4.46
C TRP A 234 -16.42 -4.24 4.00
N LEU A 235 -16.51 -3.98 2.69
CA LEU A 235 -16.26 -2.64 2.16
C LEU A 235 -17.37 -1.65 2.55
N GLY A 236 -18.61 -2.12 2.71
CA GLY A 236 -19.70 -1.36 3.30
C GLY A 236 -19.43 -1.00 4.76
N LEU A 237 -18.99 -1.96 5.59
CA LEU A 237 -18.58 -1.71 6.98
C LEU A 237 -17.47 -0.65 7.05
N LEU A 238 -16.45 -0.73 6.18
CA LEU A 238 -15.38 0.27 6.09
C LEU A 238 -15.93 1.68 5.78
N ARG A 239 -16.78 1.78 4.75
CA ARG A 239 -17.35 3.06 4.27
C ARG A 239 -18.34 3.69 5.24
N GLU A 240 -19.22 2.88 5.80
CA GLU A 240 -20.39 3.31 6.56
C GLU A 240 -20.12 3.27 8.06
N SER A 241 -19.70 2.13 8.61
CA SER A 241 -19.50 1.98 10.06
C SER A 241 -18.21 2.64 10.55
N LEU A 242 -17.10 2.51 9.81
CA LEU A 242 -15.83 3.17 10.16
C LEU A 242 -15.70 4.57 9.54
N GLY A 243 -16.62 4.96 8.66
CA GLY A 243 -16.66 6.29 8.07
C GLY A 243 -15.55 6.60 7.06
N PHE A 244 -14.84 5.60 6.53
CA PHE A 244 -13.71 5.78 5.62
C PHE A 244 -14.13 6.45 4.29
N LYS A 245 -13.43 7.53 3.91
CA LYS A 245 -13.73 8.34 2.71
C LYS A 245 -12.64 8.30 1.63
N GLY A 246 -11.54 7.61 1.87
CA GLY A 246 -10.41 7.49 0.93
C GLY A 246 -10.67 6.51 -0.22
N ALA A 247 -9.65 6.23 -1.03
CA ALA A 247 -9.74 5.23 -2.09
C ALA A 247 -9.64 3.80 -1.54
N ILE A 248 -10.37 2.85 -2.12
CA ILE A 248 -10.19 1.43 -1.84
C ILE A 248 -9.45 0.79 -3.00
N PHE A 249 -8.26 0.24 -2.75
CA PHE A 249 -7.57 -0.62 -3.70
C PHE A 249 -8.08 -2.05 -3.57
N SER A 250 -8.02 -2.87 -4.62
CA SER A 250 -8.03 -4.32 -4.41
C SER A 250 -6.65 -4.77 -3.92
N ASP A 251 -6.57 -5.99 -3.39
CA ASP A 251 -5.31 -6.74 -3.38
C ASP A 251 -4.98 -7.20 -4.82
N ASP A 252 -3.83 -7.84 -5.04
CA ASP A 252 -3.42 -8.33 -6.36
C ASP A 252 -4.36 -9.44 -6.89
N LEU A 253 -5.08 -9.13 -7.98
CA LEU A 253 -6.01 -10.05 -8.63
C LEU A 253 -5.31 -11.19 -9.39
N GLY A 254 -4.00 -11.07 -9.61
CA GLY A 254 -3.15 -12.10 -10.19
C GLY A 254 -2.76 -13.22 -9.21
N MET A 255 -2.97 -13.03 -7.90
CA MET A 255 -2.58 -14.00 -6.88
C MET A 255 -3.48 -15.26 -6.90
N ALA A 256 -2.92 -16.39 -6.49
CA ALA A 256 -3.62 -17.68 -6.43
C ALA A 256 -4.91 -17.60 -5.58
N GLY A 257 -4.87 -16.86 -4.47
CA GLY A 257 -6.03 -16.62 -3.63
C GLY A 257 -7.22 -16.01 -4.38
N ALA A 258 -7.00 -15.22 -5.44
CA ALA A 258 -8.05 -14.57 -6.19
C ALA A 258 -8.78 -15.52 -7.17
N GLY A 259 -8.31 -16.76 -7.30
CA GLY A 259 -8.85 -17.80 -8.17
C GLY A 259 -10.37 -18.03 -8.09
N PHE A 260 -10.97 -17.78 -6.92
CA PHE A 260 -12.37 -18.09 -6.65
C PHE A 260 -13.38 -17.27 -7.48
N ALA A 261 -13.00 -16.09 -7.98
CA ALA A 261 -13.90 -15.17 -8.69
C ALA A 261 -13.77 -15.24 -10.22
N GLY A 262 -13.30 -16.36 -10.76
CA GLY A 262 -13.32 -16.65 -12.19
C GLY A 262 -12.12 -16.08 -12.94
N ALA A 263 -12.35 -15.63 -14.19
CA ALA A 263 -11.31 -15.07 -15.06
C ALA A 263 -10.86 -13.67 -14.56
N PRO A 264 -9.64 -13.21 -14.88
CA PRO A 264 -9.14 -11.91 -14.43
C PRO A 264 -10.11 -10.74 -14.61
N GLY A 265 -10.77 -10.63 -15.77
CA GLY A 265 -11.76 -9.59 -16.03
C GLY A 265 -12.98 -9.66 -15.09
N GLU A 266 -13.45 -10.87 -14.79
CA GLU A 266 -14.56 -11.11 -13.85
C GLU A 266 -14.17 -10.74 -12.42
N ARG A 267 -12.94 -11.08 -12.00
CA ARG A 267 -12.40 -10.70 -10.68
C ARG A 267 -12.34 -9.19 -10.52
N ALA A 268 -11.84 -8.48 -11.53
CA ALA A 268 -11.77 -7.03 -11.51
C ALA A 268 -13.16 -6.41 -11.39
N MET A 269 -14.13 -6.91 -12.17
CA MET A 269 -15.50 -6.43 -12.10
C MET A 269 -16.16 -6.74 -10.75
N ALA A 270 -15.88 -7.90 -10.15
CA ALA A 270 -16.36 -8.25 -8.82
C ALA A 270 -15.80 -7.32 -7.74
N ALA A 271 -14.49 -7.05 -7.74
CA ALA A 271 -13.85 -6.14 -6.78
C ALA A 271 -14.38 -4.70 -6.93
N LEU A 272 -14.48 -4.19 -8.16
CA LEU A 272 -15.05 -2.86 -8.43
C LEU A 272 -16.53 -2.77 -8.01
N SER A 273 -17.31 -3.83 -8.22
CA SER A 273 -18.71 -3.89 -7.81
C SER A 273 -18.87 -4.01 -6.28
N ALA A 274 -17.90 -4.61 -5.59
CA ALA A 274 -17.88 -4.68 -4.14
C ALA A 274 -17.61 -3.32 -3.47
N GLY A 275 -16.91 -2.41 -4.17
CA GLY A 275 -16.62 -1.06 -3.69
C GLY A 275 -15.18 -0.59 -3.87
N CYS A 276 -14.31 -1.38 -4.53
CA CYS A 276 -12.97 -0.94 -4.89
C CYS A 276 -13.02 0.19 -5.92
N ASP A 277 -12.10 1.15 -5.77
CA ASP A 277 -11.91 2.28 -6.68
C ASP A 277 -10.84 1.99 -7.75
N MET A 278 -9.85 1.15 -7.40
CA MET A 278 -8.79 0.74 -8.30
C MET A 278 -8.37 -0.69 -8.02
N VAL A 279 -8.27 -1.49 -9.07
CA VAL A 279 -7.84 -2.88 -9.01
C VAL A 279 -6.38 -3.03 -9.39
N LEU A 280 -5.67 -3.91 -8.68
CA LEU A 280 -4.29 -4.26 -8.95
C LEU A 280 -4.23 -5.57 -9.73
N VAL A 281 -3.47 -5.58 -10.82
CA VAL A 281 -3.16 -6.80 -11.58
C VAL A 281 -1.67 -6.82 -11.81
N CYS A 282 -0.97 -7.65 -11.05
CA CYS A 282 0.48 -7.70 -11.04
C CYS A 282 0.97 -9.05 -11.58
N ASN A 283 2.20 -9.05 -12.10
CA ASN A 283 2.99 -10.21 -12.51
C ASN A 283 2.40 -11.05 -13.64
N ASP A 284 1.29 -10.62 -14.25
CA ASP A 284 0.64 -11.28 -15.38
C ASP A 284 0.10 -10.24 -16.38
N ARG A 285 0.85 -10.07 -17.49
CA ARG A 285 0.49 -9.12 -18.54
C ARG A 285 -0.75 -9.55 -19.32
N ALA A 286 -1.01 -10.85 -19.46
CA ALA A 286 -2.20 -11.34 -20.17
C ALA A 286 -3.46 -11.05 -19.35
N ALA A 287 -3.43 -11.34 -18.04
CA ALA A 287 -4.49 -10.97 -17.12
C ALA A 287 -4.72 -9.45 -17.08
N ALA A 288 -3.64 -8.64 -17.06
CA ALA A 288 -3.76 -7.19 -17.08
C ALA A 288 -4.49 -6.68 -18.35
N LEU A 289 -4.22 -7.25 -19.52
CA LEU A 289 -4.91 -6.89 -20.75
C LEU A 289 -6.40 -7.24 -20.69
N GLU A 290 -6.73 -8.44 -20.20
CA GLU A 290 -8.14 -8.87 -20.02
C GLU A 290 -8.90 -7.94 -19.05
N VAL A 291 -8.27 -7.56 -17.94
CA VAL A 291 -8.85 -6.62 -16.96
C VAL A 291 -9.06 -5.23 -17.56
N LEU A 292 -8.10 -4.74 -18.35
CA LEU A 292 -8.25 -3.45 -19.03
C LEU A 292 -9.40 -3.49 -20.04
N ASP A 293 -9.62 -4.60 -20.74
CA ASP A 293 -10.73 -4.77 -21.67
C ASP A 293 -12.08 -4.82 -20.93
N ALA A 294 -12.14 -5.51 -19.78
CA ALA A 294 -13.32 -5.54 -18.93
C ALA A 294 -13.66 -4.17 -18.30
N CYS A 295 -12.66 -3.31 -18.08
CA CYS A 295 -12.82 -2.02 -17.42
C CYS A 295 -13.09 -0.84 -18.36
N GLN A 296 -13.32 -1.07 -19.65
CA GLN A 296 -13.54 0.00 -20.63
C GLN A 296 -14.64 0.99 -20.20
N GLY A 297 -14.34 2.28 -20.35
CA GLY A 297 -15.27 3.38 -20.01
C GLY A 297 -15.43 3.67 -18.51
N ARG A 298 -14.79 2.89 -17.62
CA ARG A 298 -14.79 3.16 -16.17
C ARG A 298 -13.70 4.16 -15.81
N THR A 299 -14.01 5.06 -14.88
CA THR A 299 -13.03 5.97 -14.27
C THR A 299 -13.42 6.28 -12.83
N THR A 300 -12.45 6.66 -12.00
CA THR A 300 -12.68 7.12 -10.62
C THR A 300 -11.98 8.45 -10.35
N ARG A 301 -12.51 9.21 -9.39
CA ARG A 301 -11.94 10.47 -8.89
C ARG A 301 -11.13 10.29 -7.62
N LEU A 302 -11.39 9.24 -6.84
CA LEU A 302 -10.80 9.09 -5.51
C LEU A 302 -9.30 8.83 -5.59
N THR A 303 -8.87 7.98 -6.51
CA THR A 303 -7.44 7.65 -6.69
C THR A 303 -6.62 8.81 -7.23
N ALA A 304 -7.22 9.72 -8.00
CA ALA A 304 -6.53 10.92 -8.49
C ALA A 304 -6.08 11.85 -7.36
N ARG A 305 -6.72 11.77 -6.18
CA ARG A 305 -6.36 12.55 -4.98
C ARG A 305 -5.12 12.00 -4.26
N LEU A 306 -4.67 10.80 -4.61
CA LEU A 306 -3.50 10.15 -4.01
C LEU A 306 -2.17 10.58 -4.65
N ARG A 307 -2.23 11.39 -5.71
CA ARG A 307 -1.02 11.95 -6.33
C ARG A 307 -0.26 12.80 -5.32
N TYR A 308 1.05 12.75 -5.38
CA TYR A 308 1.90 13.54 -4.48
C TYR A 308 1.60 15.03 -4.68
N GLY A 309 1.18 15.70 -3.60
CA GLY A 309 0.57 17.03 -3.68
C GLY A 309 1.54 18.20 -3.71
N ARG A 310 2.85 17.95 -3.70
CA ARG A 310 3.91 18.98 -3.56
C ARG A 310 4.94 18.92 -4.69
N ALA A 311 5.77 19.95 -4.77
CA ALA A 311 6.97 19.89 -5.61
C ALA A 311 7.86 18.74 -5.13
N ARG A 312 8.22 17.86 -6.06
CA ARG A 312 9.06 16.69 -5.76
C ARG A 312 10.49 17.17 -5.50
N PRO A 313 11.09 16.84 -4.33
CA PRO A 313 12.47 17.20 -4.06
C PRO A 313 13.42 16.47 -5.00
N ASP A 314 14.65 16.98 -5.14
CA ASP A 314 15.73 16.20 -5.73
C ASP A 314 16.31 15.24 -4.68
N ILE A 315 16.76 14.06 -5.09
CA ILE A 315 17.25 13.06 -4.14
C ILE A 315 18.54 13.54 -3.48
N GLU A 316 19.45 14.13 -4.25
CA GLU A 316 20.70 14.73 -3.74
C GLU A 316 20.44 15.93 -2.82
N ALA A 317 19.30 16.62 -2.98
CA ALA A 317 18.95 17.75 -2.12
C ALA A 317 18.47 17.31 -0.72
N LEU A 318 18.04 16.07 -0.54
CA LEU A 318 17.62 15.56 0.77
C LEU A 318 18.79 15.53 1.76
N GLU A 319 20.02 15.29 1.30
CA GLU A 319 21.22 15.27 2.13
C GLU A 319 21.48 16.63 2.80
N ALA A 320 21.03 17.74 2.20
CA ALA A 320 21.15 19.07 2.80
C ALA A 320 20.21 19.26 4.00
N LEU A 321 19.13 18.47 4.10
CA LEU A 321 18.14 18.56 5.16
C LEU A 321 18.67 17.93 6.46
N GLY A 322 18.87 18.77 7.49
CA GLY A 322 19.38 18.31 8.79
C GLY A 322 18.49 17.26 9.47
N ARG A 323 17.16 17.30 9.25
CA ARG A 323 16.25 16.24 9.73
C ARG A 323 16.51 14.93 9.00
N TRP A 324 16.60 14.95 7.67
CA TRP A 324 16.86 13.76 6.87
C TRP A 324 18.14 13.06 7.31
N ARG A 325 19.28 13.77 7.41
CA ARG A 325 20.56 13.17 7.85
C ARG A 325 20.46 12.44 9.19
N ARG A 326 19.79 13.04 10.17
CA ARG A 326 19.61 12.44 11.51
C ARG A 326 18.72 11.20 11.47
N VAL A 327 17.62 11.27 10.73
CA VAL A 327 16.65 10.18 10.65
C VAL A 327 17.20 9.02 9.81
N HIS A 328 17.80 9.31 8.66
CA HIS A 328 18.51 8.37 7.80
C HIS A 328 19.52 7.55 8.61
N ALA A 329 20.47 8.22 9.28
CA ALA A 329 21.50 7.54 10.06
C ALA A 329 20.92 6.67 11.19
N ARG A 330 19.86 7.13 11.86
CA ARG A 330 19.21 6.37 12.92
C ARG A 330 18.50 5.12 12.39
N LEU A 331 17.77 5.24 11.28
CA LEU A 331 17.02 4.12 10.70
C LEU A 331 17.96 3.09 10.05
N GLU A 332 19.01 3.52 9.35
CA GLU A 332 20.06 2.64 8.82
C GLU A 332 20.72 1.79 9.93
N ALA A 333 21.10 2.43 11.05
CA ALA A 333 21.68 1.74 12.19
C ALA A 333 20.70 0.70 12.80
N MET A 334 19.40 0.95 12.70
CA MET A 334 18.37 -0.01 13.10
C MET A 334 18.10 -1.06 12.02
N ALA A 335 18.44 -0.87 10.76
CA ALA A 335 18.20 -1.88 9.73
C ALA A 335 19.28 -2.98 9.71
N THR A 336 20.46 -2.71 10.28
CA THR A 336 21.63 -3.60 10.21
C THR A 336 21.83 -4.56 11.38
N LEU A 337 21.16 -4.37 12.52
CA LEU A 337 21.22 -5.36 13.63
C LEU A 337 20.10 -6.41 13.55
#